data_AF-A0A1M5RFD2-F1
#
_entry.id   AF-A0A1M5RFD2-F1
#
_cell.length_a   1.000
_cell.length_b   1.000
_cell.length_c   1.000
_cell.angle_alpha   90.00
_cell.angle_beta   90.00
_cell.angle_gamma   90.00
#
_symmetry.space_group_name_H-M   'P 1'
#
loop_
_entity.id
_entity.type
_entity.pdbx_description
1 polymer ?
#
loop_
_entity_poly.entity_id
_entity_poly.type
_entity_poly.pdbx_seq_one_letter_code
_entity_poly.pdbx_strand_id
1 'polypeptide(L)'
;MPDKEVQINFHAPATLRKWPSVNKERVSAALGARPYMIMDGTLDECIQRFMSQPESQHHLYEIHTAPQSDLVSAILSADHVIELARLKDFRGSSISLHPNAAHLEVLGDAKFFRSFDK
;
A
#
# COMPACT_ATOMS: atom_id res chain seq x y z
N MET A 1 -28.78 -14.77 -1.45
CA MET A 1 -27.82 -14.68 -2.58
C MET A 1 -26.45 -14.70 -1.95
N PRO A 2 -25.51 -15.58 -2.33
CA PRO A 2 -24.22 -15.60 -1.68
C PRO A 2 -23.49 -14.31 -2.02
N ASP A 3 -23.26 -13.53 -0.99
CA ASP A 3 -22.36 -12.39 -0.92
C ASP A 3 -21.03 -12.92 -1.45
N LYS A 4 -20.67 -12.54 -2.68
CA LYS A 4 -19.36 -12.89 -3.23
C LYS A 4 -18.34 -12.13 -2.39
N GLU A 5 -17.85 -12.76 -1.33
CA GLU A 5 -16.65 -12.29 -0.64
C GLU A 5 -15.61 -12.04 -1.73
N VAL A 6 -15.28 -10.77 -1.95
CA VAL A 6 -14.29 -10.38 -2.94
C VAL A 6 -12.95 -10.86 -2.42
N GLN A 7 -12.55 -12.05 -2.84
CA GLN A 7 -11.28 -12.65 -2.46
C GLN A 7 -10.17 -12.00 -3.28
N ILE A 8 -9.63 -10.90 -2.73
CA ILE A 8 -8.46 -10.23 -3.28
C ILE A 8 -7.23 -11.11 -3.07
N ASN A 9 -6.53 -11.44 -4.16
CA ASN A 9 -5.25 -12.13 -4.12
C ASN A 9 -4.10 -11.13 -3.89
N PHE A 10 -3.61 -11.08 -2.66
CA PHE A 10 -2.48 -10.23 -2.26
C PHE A 10 -1.12 -10.74 -2.76
N HIS A 11 -1.02 -11.99 -3.18
CA HIS A 11 0.20 -12.56 -3.77
C HIS A 11 0.28 -12.33 -5.29
N ALA A 12 -0.70 -11.64 -5.89
CA ALA A 12 -0.62 -11.29 -7.29
C ALA A 12 0.60 -10.40 -7.57
N PRO A 13 1.28 -10.58 -8.73
CA PRO A 13 2.35 -9.70 -9.14
C PRO A 13 1.90 -8.23 -9.19
N ALA A 14 2.72 -7.35 -8.65
CA ALA A 14 2.47 -5.93 -8.61
C ALA A 14 3.78 -5.13 -8.63
N THR A 15 3.67 -3.87 -9.04
CA THR A 15 4.79 -2.94 -9.03
C THR A 15 4.40 -1.65 -8.33
N LEU A 16 5.23 -1.19 -7.41
CA LEU A 16 5.08 0.12 -6.79
C LEU A 16 5.79 1.16 -7.66
N ARG A 17 5.08 2.21 -8.03
CA ARG A 17 5.62 3.31 -8.83
C ARG A 17 5.46 4.64 -8.12
N LYS A 18 6.36 5.57 -8.41
CA LYS A 18 6.34 6.93 -7.88
C LYS A 18 6.35 7.94 -9.02
N TRP A 19 5.54 8.98 -8.89
CA TRP A 19 5.55 10.13 -9.78
C TRP A 19 6.74 11.04 -9.47
N PRO A 20 7.43 11.57 -10.50
CA PRO A 20 8.36 12.67 -10.32
C PRO A 20 7.67 13.82 -9.58
N SER A 21 8.36 14.43 -8.63
CA SER A 21 7.80 15.49 -7.79
C SER A 21 8.75 16.66 -7.60
N VAL A 22 8.21 17.88 -7.57
CA VAL A 22 8.91 19.11 -7.19
C VAL A 22 8.13 19.73 -6.05
N ASN A 23 8.80 20.13 -4.97
CA ASN A 23 8.13 20.66 -3.76
C ASN A 23 7.00 19.76 -3.21
N LYS A 24 7.15 18.43 -3.34
CA LYS A 24 6.14 17.40 -2.97
C LYS A 24 4.86 17.40 -3.82
N GLU A 25 4.82 18.16 -4.89
CA GLU A 25 3.72 18.13 -5.87
C GLU A 25 4.10 17.27 -7.07
N ARG A 26 3.11 16.55 -7.63
CA ARG A 26 3.31 15.74 -8.83
C ARG A 26 3.68 16.64 -10.00
N VAL A 27 4.77 16.32 -10.70
CA VAL A 27 5.00 16.88 -12.03
C VAL A 27 3.91 16.36 -12.95
N SER A 28 3.23 17.27 -13.64
CA SER A 28 2.05 16.91 -14.43
C SER A 28 2.41 15.99 -15.60
N ALA A 29 1.54 15.02 -15.89
CA ALA A 29 1.68 14.16 -17.07
C ALA A 29 1.68 14.97 -18.38
N ALA A 30 1.08 16.17 -18.38
CA ALA A 30 1.12 17.11 -19.51
C ALA A 30 2.54 17.60 -19.84
N LEU A 31 3.46 17.60 -18.87
CA LEU A 31 4.89 17.88 -19.07
C LEU A 31 5.68 16.62 -19.48
N GLY A 32 4.99 15.52 -19.79
CA GLY A 32 5.61 14.24 -20.16
C GLY A 32 6.13 13.42 -18.96
N ALA A 33 5.85 13.85 -17.73
CA ALA A 33 6.23 13.09 -16.55
C ALA A 33 5.49 11.75 -16.52
N ARG A 34 6.23 10.69 -16.17
CA ARG A 34 5.69 9.34 -16.02
C ARG A 34 6.16 8.73 -14.71
N PRO A 35 5.32 7.90 -14.07
CA PRO A 35 5.69 7.24 -12.83
C PRO A 35 6.74 6.17 -13.11
N TYR A 36 7.83 6.25 -12.35
CA TYR A 36 8.95 5.30 -12.43
C TYR A 36 8.77 4.21 -11.38
N MET A 37 9.24 3.01 -11.71
CA MET A 37 9.15 1.86 -10.81
C MET A 37 10.12 2.02 -9.64
N ILE A 38 9.63 1.77 -8.44
CA ILE A 38 10.40 1.74 -7.19
C ILE A 38 10.70 0.29 -6.79
N MET A 39 9.71 -0.58 -6.97
CA MET A 39 9.74 -1.97 -6.56
C MET A 39 8.86 -2.81 -7.49
N ASP A 40 9.30 -4.04 -7.71
CA ASP A 40 8.57 -5.14 -8.34
C ASP A 40 8.47 -6.26 -7.30
N GLY A 41 7.31 -6.91 -7.18
CA GLY A 41 7.03 -7.91 -6.16
C GLY A 41 5.57 -8.32 -6.13
N THR A 42 5.04 -8.65 -4.96
CA THR A 42 3.60 -8.93 -4.77
C THR A 42 2.81 -7.67 -4.44
N LEU A 43 1.48 -7.73 -4.60
CA LEU A 43 0.56 -6.69 -4.15
C LEU A 43 0.73 -6.42 -2.65
N ASP A 44 0.91 -7.47 -1.84
CA ASP A 44 1.12 -7.34 -0.40
C ASP A 44 2.42 -6.59 -0.06
N GLU A 45 3.53 -6.93 -0.70
CA GLU A 45 4.81 -6.28 -0.50
C GLU A 45 4.75 -4.80 -0.94
N CYS A 46 4.09 -4.54 -2.07
CA CYS A 46 3.87 -3.18 -2.57
C CYS A 46 3.01 -2.34 -1.61
N ILE A 47 1.94 -2.92 -1.02
CA ILE A 47 1.10 -2.25 -0.02
C ILE A 47 1.92 -1.96 1.24
N GLN A 48 2.66 -2.94 1.78
CA GLN A 48 3.50 -2.73 2.95
C GLN A 48 4.54 -1.64 2.71
N ARG A 49 5.18 -1.64 1.54
CA ARG A 49 6.17 -0.63 1.18
C ARG A 49 5.55 0.75 1.00
N PHE A 50 4.36 0.84 0.42
CA PHE A 50 3.58 2.07 0.35
C PHE A 50 3.24 2.61 1.74
N MET A 51 2.71 1.77 2.63
CA MET A 51 2.33 2.17 4.00
C MET A 51 3.53 2.61 4.85
N SER A 52 4.75 2.15 4.52
CA SER A 52 6.00 2.65 5.12
C SER A 52 6.43 4.04 4.66
N GLN A 53 5.78 4.62 3.63
CA GLN A 53 6.06 5.97 3.16
C GLN A 53 5.35 7.02 4.04
N PRO A 54 5.90 8.24 4.16
CA PRO A 54 5.19 9.33 4.84
C PRO A 54 3.84 9.61 4.19
N GLU A 55 2.78 9.77 4.99
CA GLU A 55 1.40 10.04 4.51
C GLU A 55 1.35 11.25 3.57
N SER A 56 2.11 12.31 3.90
CA SER A 56 2.24 13.52 3.06
C SER A 56 2.79 13.28 1.65
N GLN A 57 3.29 12.09 1.34
CA GLN A 57 3.81 11.71 0.02
C GLN A 57 3.01 10.58 -0.63
N HIS A 58 2.00 10.01 0.03
CA HIS A 58 1.22 8.89 -0.49
C HIS A 58 0.63 9.18 -1.86
N HIS A 59 0.14 10.41 -2.07
CA HIS A 59 -0.38 10.88 -3.36
C HIS A 59 0.64 10.82 -4.50
N LEU A 60 1.94 10.70 -4.22
CA LEU A 60 2.98 10.54 -5.24
C LEU A 60 3.11 9.09 -5.73
N TYR A 61 2.59 8.12 -4.99
CA TYR A 61 2.75 6.69 -5.29
C TYR A 61 1.48 6.10 -5.90
N GLU A 62 1.68 5.01 -6.64
CA GLU A 62 0.61 4.16 -7.17
C GLU A 62 1.12 2.72 -7.31
N ILE A 63 0.21 1.75 -7.23
CA ILE A 63 0.53 0.34 -7.42
C ILE A 63 -0.09 -0.13 -8.73
N HIS A 64 0.71 -0.74 -9.60
CA HIS A 64 0.21 -1.38 -10.82
C HIS A 64 0.16 -2.88 -10.59
N THR A 65 -0.99 -3.51 -10.85
CA THR A 65 -1.20 -4.95 -10.68
C THR A 65 -2.15 -5.48 -11.76
N ALA A 66 -2.28 -6.80 -11.88
CA ALA A 66 -3.30 -7.38 -12.74
C ALA A 66 -4.70 -7.10 -12.15
N PRO A 67 -5.68 -6.63 -12.95
CA PRO A 67 -7.05 -6.46 -12.49
C PRO A 67 -7.62 -7.78 -11.94
N GLN A 68 -8.24 -7.73 -10.76
CA GLN A 68 -8.82 -8.93 -10.13
C GLN A 68 -10.33 -8.81 -9.89
N SER A 69 -10.80 -7.60 -9.59
CA SER A 69 -12.18 -7.30 -9.26
C SER A 69 -12.43 -5.80 -9.38
N ASP A 70 -13.67 -5.37 -9.14
CA ASP A 70 -14.02 -3.93 -9.12
C ASP A 70 -13.22 -3.13 -8.08
N LEU A 71 -12.74 -3.79 -7.01
CA LEU A 71 -11.93 -3.18 -5.95
C LEU A 71 -10.43 -3.12 -6.27
N VAL A 72 -9.96 -3.96 -7.19
CA VAL A 72 -8.55 -4.04 -7.59
C VAL A 72 -8.46 -3.87 -9.09
N SER A 73 -8.36 -2.61 -9.51
CA SER A 73 -8.13 -2.20 -10.88
C SER A 73 -6.65 -2.36 -11.27
N ALA A 74 -6.32 -2.12 -12.54
CA ALA A 74 -4.95 -2.21 -13.03
C ALA A 74 -3.98 -1.22 -12.34
N ILE A 75 -4.51 -0.09 -11.87
CA ILE A 75 -3.73 0.99 -11.25
C ILE A 75 -4.46 1.45 -9.99
N LEU A 76 -3.82 1.24 -8.85
CA LEU A 76 -4.33 1.61 -7.53
C LEU A 76 -3.70 2.95 -7.11
N SER A 77 -4.56 3.96 -6.93
CA SER A 77 -4.16 5.24 -6.33
C SER A 77 -3.92 5.10 -4.83
N ALA A 78 -3.29 6.12 -4.23
CA ALA A 78 -3.05 6.20 -2.80
C ALA A 78 -4.27 5.83 -1.94
N ASP A 79 -5.41 6.46 -2.21
CA ASP A 79 -6.64 6.24 -1.43
C ASP A 79 -7.10 4.77 -1.50
N HIS A 80 -7.11 4.18 -2.69
CA HIS A 80 -7.46 2.77 -2.87
C HIS A 80 -6.48 1.84 -2.15
N VAL A 81 -5.18 2.14 -2.16
CA VAL A 81 -4.17 1.33 -1.46
C VAL A 81 -4.39 1.40 0.06
N ILE A 82 -4.71 2.57 0.61
CA ILE A 82 -5.01 2.74 2.04
C ILE A 82 -6.26 1.94 2.43
N GLU A 83 -7.32 1.98 1.62
CA GLU A 83 -8.53 1.20 1.85
C GLU A 83 -8.26 -0.31 1.80
N LEU A 84 -7.48 -0.77 0.82
CA LEU A 84 -7.09 -2.18 0.70
C LEU A 84 -6.25 -2.66 1.88
N ALA A 85 -5.33 -1.83 2.38
CA ALA A 85 -4.55 -2.13 3.57
C ALA A 85 -5.46 -2.31 4.80
N ARG A 86 -6.42 -1.40 5.01
CA ARG A 86 -7.40 -1.49 6.09
C ARG A 86 -8.29 -2.74 5.99
N LEU A 87 -8.73 -3.08 4.77
CA LEU A 87 -9.51 -4.30 4.53
C LEU A 87 -8.69 -5.57 4.83
N LYS A 88 -7.40 -5.59 4.47
CA LYS A 88 -6.49 -6.70 4.81
C LYS A 88 -6.37 -6.86 6.32
N ASP A 89 -6.14 -5.76 7.04
CA ASP A 89 -6.00 -5.79 8.50
C ASP A 89 -7.31 -6.24 9.18
N PHE A 90 -8.46 -5.81 8.67
CA PHE A 90 -9.77 -6.26 9.16
C PHE A 90 -9.99 -7.77 8.93
N ARG A 91 -9.63 -8.28 7.74
CA ARG A 91 -9.75 -9.71 7.41
C ARG A 91 -8.73 -10.57 8.17
N GLY A 92 -7.53 -10.05 8.43
CA GLY A 92 -6.53 -10.68 9.30
C GLY A 92 -6.89 -10.63 10.78
N SER A 93 -7.80 -9.72 11.17
CA SER A 93 -8.37 -9.61 12.52
C SER A 93 -9.59 -10.51 12.74
N SER A 94 -9.79 -11.58 11.95
CA SER A 94 -10.60 -12.71 12.42
C SER A 94 -9.84 -13.39 13.56
N ILE A 95 -9.98 -12.78 14.73
CA ILE A 95 -9.42 -13.16 16.02
C ILE A 95 -9.64 -14.66 16.20
N SER A 96 -8.53 -15.41 16.19
CA SER A 96 -8.42 -16.63 16.96
C SER A 96 -8.83 -16.29 18.39
N LEU A 97 -10.08 -16.59 18.76
CA LEU A 97 -10.55 -16.58 20.13
C LEU A 97 -9.77 -17.65 20.90
N HIS A 98 -8.60 -17.28 21.38
CA HIS A 98 -7.98 -17.90 22.53
C HIS A 98 -8.09 -16.91 23.68
N PRO A 99 -8.90 -17.18 24.72
CA PRO A 99 -8.86 -16.38 25.92
C PRO A 99 -7.59 -16.73 26.69
N ASN A 100 -7.07 -15.73 27.41
CA ASN A 100 -6.07 -15.83 28.47
C ASN A 100 -4.60 -15.62 28.05
N ALA A 101 -4.11 -14.38 28.16
CA ALA A 101 -3.32 -13.96 29.32
C ALA A 101 -2.87 -12.50 29.13
N ALA A 102 -3.05 -11.71 30.18
CA ALA A 102 -2.59 -10.34 30.28
C ALA A 102 -1.06 -10.27 30.29
N HIS A 103 -0.46 -9.33 29.53
CA HIS A 103 0.71 -8.57 29.98
C HIS A 103 0.93 -7.34 29.08
N LEU A 104 1.01 -6.15 29.69
CA LEU A 104 1.58 -4.96 29.05
C LEU A 104 3.09 -5.15 28.89
N GLU A 105 3.64 -4.89 27.71
CA GLU A 105 4.98 -4.29 27.60
C GLU A 105 4.96 -3.19 26.53
N VAL A 106 5.24 -1.97 26.99
CA VAL A 106 5.72 -0.84 26.20
C VAL A 106 7.23 -0.99 26.12
N LEU A 107 7.81 -0.94 24.91
CA LEU A 107 9.21 -0.65 24.51
C LEU A 107 9.29 -1.04 23.02
N GLY A 108 9.88 -0.35 22.06
CA GLY A 108 10.81 0.77 22.00
C GLY A 108 11.39 0.75 20.57
N ASP A 109 11.72 1.94 20.04
CA ASP A 109 12.64 2.18 18.93
C ASP A 109 12.53 1.38 17.61
N ALA A 110 12.02 2.03 16.57
CA ALA A 110 12.50 1.81 15.21
C ALA A 110 12.66 3.15 14.47
N LYS A 111 13.87 3.69 14.54
CA LYS A 111 14.34 4.71 13.60
C LYS A 111 14.35 4.10 12.20
N PHE A 112 13.58 4.66 11.26
CA PHE A 112 13.86 4.47 9.83
C PHE A 112 14.10 5.82 9.16
N PHE A 113 15.37 6.21 9.20
CA PHE A 113 15.93 7.28 8.38
C PHE A 113 16.05 6.74 6.96
N ARG A 114 15.34 7.32 5.97
CA ARG A 114 15.83 7.36 4.58
C ARG A 114 15.55 8.73 3.97
N SER A 115 16.53 9.59 4.22
CA SER A 115 16.96 10.66 3.32
C SER A 115 17.22 10.09 1.93
N PHE A 116 16.69 10.74 0.89
CA PHE A 116 17.30 10.84 -0.43
C PHE A 116 16.64 12.02 -1.16
N ASP A 117 17.08 13.23 -0.82
CA ASP A 117 17.05 14.39 -1.71
C ASP A 117 18.51 14.68 -2.08
N LYS A 118 18.80 14.77 -3.38
CA LYS A 118 20.02 15.37 -3.93
C LYS A 118 19.61 16.42 -4.94
#